data_AF-A0A530ZG37-F1
#
_entry.id   AF-A0A530ZG37-F1
#
_cell.length_a   1.000
_cell.length_b   1.000
_cell.length_c   1.000
_cell.angle_alpha   90.00
_cell.angle_beta   90.00
_cell.angle_gamma   90.00
#
_symmetry.space_group_name_H-M   'P 1'
#
loop_
_entity.id
_entity.type
_entity.pdbx_description
1 polymer ?
#
loop_
_entity_poly.entity_id
_entity_poly.type
_entity_poly.pdbx_seq_one_letter_code
_entity_poly.pdbx_strand_id
1 'polypeptide(L)'
;TGLFSDVQINQVGSTLVIKVSEYQVVNQVLFQGNKKLKDNALAAAVQLKPRGTFSQQALDADVEAVKAAYRRIGRDDAAVTTQIMDLGDNRVNVVFNINEGGRTQIAAINFVGNSAYSSRRLSDVISTKRSTILSFVLRDDVYDEDKLNADQELLRRFYYNHGYADFQVISAVGELDETTNKYTVTITVQEGERYTFGDISVESTIPEVDGASLQSVVETHKGDVYNAENVEDTIIALTERVAGSGYPFAQVTPRGDRNFENHTISVVYTIDQGTKAYVERIEIRGNDRTRDYVIRREFDVSEGDAFNQVLIQRAKKRLEALDFFEKVEVSTVPGSEPDQVVLVVDVVEKSTGEFSVGAGYSSGGDTEGPTVEGSISERNFLGRGQFIKLSAGGGKNSRDYSFSFTEPYFLGRRIAAGFDVFNRTRERDDYKSETLGATVRFGLPITDDISTQLAYNISQEKYELDEDCETNGDYDPLKCNISTAILDGIAESPWLKSSVSLGLVYNTIDDMKNPHEGI
;
A
#
# COMPACT_ATOMS: atom_id res chain seq x y z
N THR A 1 -15.96 7.71 -41.04
CA THR A 1 -14.93 6.64 -41.04
C THR A 1 -13.66 7.06 -40.32
N GLY A 2 -13.35 8.37 -40.17
CA GLY A 2 -12.08 8.81 -39.59
C GLY A 2 -10.88 8.57 -40.51
N LEU A 3 -11.11 8.23 -41.78
CA LEU A 3 -10.08 7.86 -42.76
C LEU A 3 -9.76 8.99 -43.76
N PHE A 4 -10.56 10.06 -43.79
CA PHE A 4 -10.45 11.14 -44.77
C PHE A 4 -10.27 12.50 -44.09
N SER A 5 -9.28 13.26 -44.55
CA SER A 5 -8.93 14.61 -44.10
C SER A 5 -9.84 15.69 -44.69
N ASP A 6 -10.33 15.50 -45.92
CA ASP A 6 -11.32 16.37 -46.55
C ASP A 6 -12.28 15.53 -47.43
N VAL A 7 -13.55 15.91 -47.44
CA VAL A 7 -14.60 15.25 -48.24
C VAL A 7 -15.43 16.32 -48.93
N GLN A 8 -15.25 16.45 -50.24
CA GLN A 8 -16.01 17.39 -51.07
C GLN A 8 -17.02 16.62 -51.91
N ILE A 9 -18.30 16.91 -51.65
CA ILE A 9 -19.42 16.29 -52.36
C ILE A 9 -19.94 17.30 -53.36
N ASN A 10 -19.75 17.00 -54.65
CA ASN A 10 -20.22 17.84 -55.74
C ASN A 10 -21.17 17.04 -56.63
N GLN A 11 -22.30 17.63 -57.02
CA GLN A 11 -23.24 17.01 -57.95
C GLN A 11 -23.04 17.62 -59.34
N VAL A 12 -22.70 16.79 -60.33
CA VAL A 12 -22.54 17.20 -61.72
C VAL A 12 -23.55 16.44 -62.56
N GLY A 13 -24.64 17.13 -62.93
CA GLY A 13 -25.78 16.52 -63.64
C GLY A 13 -26.49 15.46 -62.79
N SER A 14 -26.61 14.24 -63.31
CA SER A 14 -27.19 13.09 -62.61
C SER A 14 -26.18 12.28 -61.79
N THR A 15 -24.90 12.69 -61.74
CA THR A 15 -23.82 11.95 -61.08
C THR A 15 -23.32 12.69 -59.85
N LEU A 16 -23.29 12.00 -58.71
CA LEU A 16 -22.67 12.50 -57.47
C LEU A 16 -21.17 12.19 -57.51
N VAL A 17 -20.33 13.21 -57.49
CA VAL A 17 -18.87 13.10 -57.45
C VAL A 17 -18.41 13.43 -56.05
N ILE A 18 -17.90 12.42 -55.35
CA ILE A 18 -17.30 12.58 -54.03
C ILE A 18 -15.79 12.58 -54.21
N LYS A 19 -15.14 13.72 -53.98
CA LYS A 19 -13.69 13.81 -53.88
C LYS A 19 -13.30 13.66 -52.41
N VAL A 20 -12.45 12.68 -52.13
CA VAL A 20 -11.94 12.43 -50.78
C VAL A 20 -10.42 12.61 -50.78
N SER A 21 -9.92 13.25 -49.73
CA SER A 21 -8.50 13.26 -49.38
C SER A 21 -8.32 12.34 -48.19
N GLU A 22 -7.47 11.32 -48.31
CA GLU A 22 -7.21 10.37 -47.23
C GLU A 22 -6.33 11.00 -46.14
N TYR A 23 -6.46 10.54 -44.89
CA TYR A 23 -5.46 10.85 -43.88
C TYR A 23 -4.15 10.13 -44.21
N GLN A 24 -3.02 10.77 -43.91
CA GLN A 24 -1.72 10.11 -44.00
C GLN A 24 -1.65 8.93 -43.02
N VAL A 25 -0.89 7.89 -43.35
CA VAL A 25 -0.70 6.74 -42.47
C VAL A 25 0.61 6.88 -41.70
N VAL A 26 0.55 6.73 -40.39
CA VAL A 26 1.75 6.74 -39.54
C VAL A 26 2.54 5.46 -39.80
N ASN A 27 3.75 5.56 -40.34
CA ASN A 27 4.63 4.41 -40.52
C ASN A 27 5.30 4.04 -39.20
N GLN A 28 5.98 5.00 -38.54
CA GLN A 28 6.62 4.83 -37.24
C GLN A 28 6.51 6.09 -36.38
N VAL A 29 6.50 5.87 -35.06
CA VAL A 29 6.65 6.91 -34.05
C VAL A 29 8.00 6.71 -33.38
N LEU A 30 8.85 7.73 -33.38
CA LEU A 30 10.20 7.70 -32.82
C LEU A 30 10.32 8.75 -31.71
N PHE A 31 10.96 8.37 -30.61
CA PHE A 31 11.27 9.28 -29.51
C PHE A 31 12.78 9.52 -29.48
N GLN A 32 13.19 10.78 -29.36
CA GLN A 32 14.59 11.18 -29.27
C GLN A 32 14.78 12.08 -28.06
N GLY A 33 15.89 11.90 -27.34
CA GLY A 33 16.23 12.69 -26.16
C GLY A 33 15.63 12.18 -24.85
N ASN A 34 14.82 11.12 -24.88
CA ASN A 34 14.25 10.48 -23.71
C ASN A 34 15.26 9.54 -23.02
N LYS A 35 15.88 10.02 -21.94
CA LYS A 35 16.81 9.25 -21.10
C LYS A 35 16.11 8.66 -19.87
N LYS A 36 15.13 9.38 -19.32
CA LYS A 36 14.43 9.00 -18.08
C LYS A 36 13.21 8.13 -18.33
N LEU A 37 12.42 8.45 -19.35
CA LEU A 37 11.29 7.62 -19.79
C LEU A 37 11.72 6.76 -20.99
N LYS A 38 11.48 5.46 -20.91
CA LYS A 38 11.77 4.52 -22.01
C LYS A 38 10.70 4.65 -23.10
N ASP A 39 11.10 4.36 -24.35
CA ASP A 39 10.25 4.45 -25.54
C ASP A 39 8.93 3.72 -25.36
N ASN A 40 8.95 2.53 -24.74
CA ASN A 40 7.73 1.75 -24.47
C ASN A 40 6.72 2.47 -23.57
N ALA A 41 7.19 3.21 -22.56
CA ALA A 41 6.33 3.97 -21.66
C ALA A 41 5.70 5.18 -22.38
N LEU A 42 6.48 5.85 -23.22
CA LEU A 42 5.99 6.98 -24.03
C LEU A 42 5.03 6.50 -25.12
N ALA A 43 5.34 5.38 -25.78
CA ALA A 43 4.47 4.76 -26.79
C ALA A 43 3.12 4.28 -26.21
N ALA A 44 3.06 3.97 -24.92
CA ALA A 44 1.81 3.63 -24.24
C ALA A 44 0.94 4.87 -23.92
N ALA A 45 1.55 6.04 -23.72
CA ALA A 45 0.85 7.29 -23.45
C ALA A 45 0.32 7.99 -24.72
N VAL A 46 0.95 7.72 -25.87
CA VAL A 46 0.67 8.32 -27.18
C VAL A 46 -0.45 7.56 -27.90
N GLN A 47 -1.38 8.29 -28.52
CA GLN A 47 -2.49 7.78 -29.32
C GLN A 47 -2.04 7.37 -30.73
N LEU A 48 -1.13 8.12 -31.34
CA LEU A 48 -0.55 7.78 -32.64
C LEU A 48 0.24 6.47 -32.54
N LYS A 49 -0.19 5.47 -33.30
CA LYS A 49 0.46 4.16 -33.38
C LYS A 49 0.90 3.87 -34.80
N PRO A 50 1.96 3.06 -34.99
CA PRO A 50 2.31 2.53 -36.29
C PRO A 50 1.09 1.91 -36.98
N ARG A 51 0.91 2.20 -38.28
CA ARG A 51 -0.24 1.81 -39.13
C ARG A 51 -1.57 2.48 -38.77
N GLY A 52 -1.58 3.46 -37.86
CA GLY A 52 -2.73 4.31 -37.57
C GLY A 52 -2.86 5.48 -38.55
N THR A 53 -4.01 6.16 -38.51
CA THR A 53 -4.25 7.41 -39.24
C THR A 53 -3.57 8.58 -38.54
N PHE A 54 -2.83 9.40 -39.28
CA PHE A 54 -2.24 10.63 -38.80
C PHE A 54 -3.30 11.75 -38.79
N SER A 55 -3.46 12.42 -37.65
CA SER A 55 -4.22 13.67 -37.55
C SER A 55 -3.45 14.67 -36.70
N GLN A 56 -3.57 15.96 -37.04
CA GLN A 56 -2.91 17.02 -36.27
C GLN A 56 -3.44 17.09 -34.82
N GLN A 57 -4.73 16.86 -34.62
CA GLN A 57 -5.34 16.85 -33.28
C GLN A 57 -4.76 15.74 -32.40
N ALA A 58 -4.56 14.55 -32.96
CA ALA A 58 -3.91 13.46 -32.24
C ALA A 58 -2.44 13.78 -31.93
N LEU A 59 -1.72 14.42 -32.85
CA LEU A 59 -0.34 14.85 -32.61
C LEU A 59 -0.25 15.85 -31.45
N ASP A 60 -1.13 16.86 -31.43
CA ASP A 60 -1.14 17.87 -30.37
C ASP A 60 -1.53 17.26 -29.01
N ALA A 61 -2.50 16.34 -29.00
CA ALA A 61 -2.87 15.57 -27.80
C ALA A 61 -1.71 14.69 -27.30
N ASP A 62 -0.96 14.07 -28.22
CA ASP A 62 0.18 13.23 -27.90
C ASP A 62 1.36 14.05 -27.35
N VAL A 63 1.58 15.27 -27.85
CA VAL A 63 2.56 16.20 -27.27
C VAL A 63 2.21 16.52 -25.82
N GLU A 64 0.95 16.83 -25.53
CA GLU A 64 0.52 17.09 -24.15
C GLU A 64 0.53 15.83 -23.28
N ALA A 65 0.23 14.66 -23.83
CA ALA A 65 0.33 13.38 -23.11
C ALA A 65 1.79 13.05 -22.73
N VAL A 66 2.73 13.26 -23.65
CA VAL A 66 4.16 13.09 -23.38
C VAL A 66 4.62 14.11 -22.32
N LYS A 67 4.26 15.39 -22.45
CA LYS A 67 4.56 16.39 -21.42
C LYS A 67 3.98 16.00 -20.07
N ALA A 68 2.71 15.59 -20.01
CA ALA A 68 2.05 15.13 -18.78
C ALA A 68 2.76 13.92 -18.15
N ALA A 69 3.24 12.97 -18.96
CA ALA A 69 4.05 11.85 -18.47
C ALA A 69 5.37 12.32 -17.84
N TYR A 70 6.01 13.36 -18.39
CA TYR A 70 7.17 14.00 -17.78
C TYR A 70 6.82 14.82 -16.52
N ARG A 71 5.66 15.48 -16.48
CA ARG A 71 5.16 16.20 -15.28
C ARG A 71 5.03 15.27 -14.08
N ARG A 72 4.44 14.08 -14.26
CA ARG A 72 4.29 13.05 -13.20
C ARG A 72 5.60 12.56 -12.58
N ILE A 73 6.73 12.68 -13.29
CA ILE A 73 8.05 12.33 -12.76
C ILE A 73 8.83 13.56 -12.24
N GLY A 74 8.16 14.70 -12.11
CA GLY A 74 8.74 15.96 -11.65
C GLY A 74 9.63 16.61 -12.69
N ARG A 75 9.20 16.65 -13.95
CA ARG A 75 9.94 17.29 -15.05
C ARG A 75 9.01 18.18 -15.87
N ASP A 76 8.55 19.27 -15.25
CA ASP A 76 7.61 20.19 -15.89
C ASP A 76 8.27 21.07 -16.96
N ASP A 77 9.58 21.30 -16.84
CA ASP A 77 10.43 21.99 -17.84
C ASP A 77 10.68 21.15 -19.11
N ALA A 78 10.05 19.99 -19.25
CA ALA A 78 10.24 19.14 -20.41
C ALA A 78 9.63 19.78 -21.67
N ALA A 79 10.49 20.11 -22.64
CA ALA A 79 10.08 20.64 -23.93
C ALA A 79 10.00 19.52 -24.97
N VAL A 80 8.84 19.36 -25.58
CA VAL A 80 8.58 18.36 -26.62
C VAL A 80 8.35 19.07 -27.94
N THR A 81 9.14 18.76 -28.95
CA THR A 81 9.01 19.28 -30.31
C THR A 81 8.80 18.13 -31.29
N THR A 82 7.90 18.30 -32.25
CA THR A 82 7.54 17.25 -33.22
C THR A 82 8.12 17.56 -34.58
N GLN A 83 8.71 16.55 -35.23
CA GLN A 83 9.13 16.62 -36.62
C GLN A 83 8.40 15.55 -37.43
N ILE A 84 7.73 15.98 -38.51
CA ILE A 84 7.02 15.10 -39.42
C ILE A 84 7.93 14.86 -40.63
N MET A 85 8.26 13.61 -40.88
CA MET A 85 9.04 13.17 -42.03
C MET A 85 8.13 12.47 -43.02
N ASP A 86 7.90 13.08 -44.18
CA ASP A 86 7.17 12.46 -45.29
C ASP A 86 8.04 11.38 -45.96
N LEU A 87 7.51 10.16 -46.04
CA LEU A 87 8.16 8.99 -46.63
C LEU A 87 7.70 8.71 -48.06
N GLY A 88 6.76 9.51 -48.59
CA GLY A 88 6.05 9.19 -49.83
C GLY A 88 4.95 8.14 -49.62
N ASP A 89 4.13 7.93 -50.66
CA ASP A 89 2.96 7.04 -50.64
C ASP A 89 1.93 7.37 -49.53
N ASN A 90 1.74 8.64 -49.21
CA ASN A 90 0.82 9.09 -48.15
C ASN A 90 1.19 8.53 -46.75
N ARG A 91 2.48 8.27 -46.49
CA ARG A 91 3.00 7.78 -45.21
C ARG A 91 3.91 8.79 -44.55
N VAL A 92 3.79 8.91 -43.23
CA VAL A 92 4.62 9.83 -42.42
C VAL A 92 5.26 9.12 -41.24
N ASN A 93 6.49 9.51 -40.91
CA ASN A 93 7.13 9.22 -39.64
C ASN A 93 6.97 10.43 -38.72
N VAL A 94 6.57 10.19 -37.47
CA VAL A 94 6.45 11.22 -36.45
C VAL A 94 7.61 11.06 -35.47
N VAL A 95 8.45 12.08 -35.37
CA VAL A 95 9.60 12.09 -34.45
C VAL A 95 9.32 13.09 -33.34
N PHE A 96 9.29 12.62 -32.10
CA PHE A 96 9.19 13.44 -30.89
C PHE A 96 10.60 13.70 -30.36
N ASN A 97 11.07 14.93 -30.53
CA ASN A 97 12.32 15.41 -29.94
C ASN A 97 12.02 15.99 -28.56
N ILE A 98 12.50 15.30 -27.53
CA ILE A 98 12.22 15.59 -26.13
C ILE A 98 13.48 16.15 -25.49
N ASN A 99 13.39 17.37 -24.97
CA ASN A 99 14.34 17.91 -24.02
C ASN A 99 13.75 17.75 -22.62
N GLU A 100 14.28 16.83 -21.82
CA GLU A 100 13.69 16.45 -20.53
C GLU A 100 13.81 17.50 -19.42
N GLY A 101 14.57 18.58 -19.63
CA GLY A 101 14.72 19.66 -18.66
C GLY A 101 15.37 19.26 -17.33
N GLY A 102 15.27 20.18 -16.37
CA GLY A 102 15.61 19.94 -14.96
C GLY A 102 14.53 19.13 -14.23
N ARG A 103 14.87 18.58 -13.06
CA ARG A 103 13.87 18.00 -12.17
C ARG A 103 13.29 19.12 -11.31
N THR A 104 11.97 19.25 -11.28
CA THR A 104 11.26 20.14 -10.36
C THR A 104 11.40 19.62 -8.93
N GLN A 105 11.64 20.52 -8.00
CA GLN A 105 11.86 20.23 -6.58
C GLN A 105 10.89 21.03 -5.73
N ILE A 106 10.38 20.48 -4.64
CA ILE A 106 9.55 21.22 -3.70
C ILE A 106 10.47 21.98 -2.73
N ALA A 107 10.53 23.31 -2.86
CA ALA A 107 11.34 24.17 -1.99
C ALA A 107 10.77 24.26 -0.58
N ALA A 108 9.46 24.49 -0.48
CA ALA A 108 8.76 24.69 0.78
C ALA A 108 7.32 24.20 0.69
N ILE A 109 6.80 23.77 1.84
CA ILE A 109 5.40 23.46 2.06
C ILE A 109 4.91 24.38 3.16
N ASN A 110 4.01 25.30 2.81
CA ASN A 110 3.45 26.28 3.73
C ASN A 110 2.04 25.86 4.09
N PHE A 111 1.79 25.74 5.39
CA PHE A 111 0.44 25.57 5.92
C PHE A 111 -0.03 26.93 6.43
N VAL A 112 -1.22 27.34 5.98
CA VAL A 112 -1.85 28.61 6.37
C VAL A 112 -3.18 28.29 7.03
N GLY A 113 -3.46 28.91 8.17
CA GLY A 113 -4.69 28.71 8.93
C GLY A 113 -4.65 27.56 9.95
N ASN A 114 -3.50 26.89 10.10
CA ASN A 114 -3.27 25.94 11.18
C ASN A 114 -2.86 26.66 12.48
N SER A 115 -3.48 26.30 13.59
CA SER A 115 -3.29 26.90 14.92
C SER A 115 -3.23 25.84 16.02
N ALA A 116 -4.03 24.78 15.89
CA ALA A 116 -4.08 23.68 16.84
C ALA A 116 -2.93 22.69 16.64
N TYR A 117 -2.54 22.47 15.38
CA TYR A 117 -1.37 21.65 15.04
C TYR A 117 -0.29 22.48 14.36
N SER A 118 0.97 22.16 14.67
CA SER A 118 2.11 22.81 14.02
C SER A 118 2.22 22.39 12.55
N SER A 119 2.73 23.27 11.70
CA SER A 119 2.97 22.98 10.28
C SER A 119 3.90 21.77 10.10
N ARG A 120 4.78 21.50 11.08
CA ARG A 120 5.60 20.30 11.12
C ARG A 120 4.76 19.03 11.27
N ARG A 121 3.81 19.02 12.21
CA ARG A 121 2.89 17.88 12.42
C ARG A 121 2.09 17.58 11.16
N LEU A 122 1.56 18.63 10.50
CA LEU A 122 0.81 18.46 9.25
C LEU A 122 1.70 17.98 8.10
N SER A 123 2.95 18.47 8.05
CA SER A 123 3.93 17.98 7.08
C SER A 123 4.27 16.51 7.30
N ASP A 124 4.17 15.97 8.51
CA ASP A 124 4.43 14.56 8.80
C ASP A 124 3.30 13.65 8.30
N VAL A 125 2.05 14.10 8.39
CA VAL A 125 0.84 13.37 7.94
C VAL A 125 0.78 13.20 6.42
N ILE A 126 1.21 14.21 5.66
CA ILE A 126 1.18 14.17 4.19
C ILE A 126 2.35 13.36 3.61
N SER A 127 2.14 12.78 2.43
CA SER A 127 3.17 12.04 1.70
C SER A 127 4.17 12.95 1.00
N THR A 128 3.72 14.12 0.52
CA THR A 128 4.58 15.11 -0.14
C THR A 128 5.51 15.78 0.87
N LYS A 129 6.82 15.80 0.60
CA LYS A 129 7.83 16.39 1.49
C LYS A 129 8.65 17.46 0.77
N ARG A 130 9.21 18.40 1.54
CA ARG A 130 10.19 19.37 1.03
C ARG A 130 11.47 18.66 0.60
N SER A 131 12.13 19.15 -0.45
CA SER A 131 13.44 18.66 -0.87
C SER A 131 14.45 18.79 0.26
N THR A 132 14.96 17.64 0.72
CA THR A 132 16.00 17.53 1.75
C THR A 132 17.21 16.80 1.18
N ILE A 133 18.33 16.76 1.90
CA ILE A 133 19.55 16.03 1.46
C ILE A 133 19.26 14.55 1.20
N LEU A 134 18.23 13.94 1.81
CA LEU A 134 17.82 12.55 1.60
C LEU A 134 16.83 12.34 0.43
N SER A 135 16.25 13.42 -0.12
CA SER A 135 15.21 13.32 -1.15
C SER A 135 15.71 12.79 -2.50
N PHE A 136 17.04 12.70 -2.71
CA PHE A 136 17.60 11.98 -3.86
C PHE A 136 17.31 10.47 -3.81
N VAL A 137 17.15 9.90 -2.61
CA VAL A 137 16.82 8.49 -2.39
C VAL A 137 15.32 8.31 -2.30
N LEU A 138 14.65 9.08 -1.45
CA LEU A 138 13.23 8.90 -1.12
C LEU A 138 12.29 9.35 -2.26
N ARG A 139 12.72 10.28 -3.11
CA ARG A 139 11.91 10.85 -4.21
C ARG A 139 10.55 11.37 -3.76
N ASP A 140 10.48 11.83 -2.52
CA ASP A 140 9.31 12.41 -1.85
C ASP A 140 9.09 13.89 -2.18
N ASP A 141 10.02 14.48 -2.94
CA ASP A 141 10.08 15.90 -3.30
C ASP A 141 9.59 16.22 -4.72
N VAL A 142 8.86 15.28 -5.35
CA VAL A 142 8.21 15.49 -6.65
C VAL A 142 6.81 16.04 -6.43
N TYR A 143 6.53 17.20 -7.02
CA TYR A 143 5.17 17.71 -7.13
C TYR A 143 4.35 16.86 -8.11
N ASP A 144 3.19 16.41 -7.64
CA ASP A 144 2.21 15.68 -8.43
C ASP A 144 0.82 16.03 -7.89
N GLU A 145 -0.11 16.38 -8.78
CA GLU A 145 -1.45 16.85 -8.40
C GLU A 145 -2.29 15.74 -7.76
N ASP A 146 -2.15 14.49 -8.24
CA ASP A 146 -2.87 13.34 -7.68
C ASP A 146 -2.38 13.04 -6.26
N LYS A 147 -1.06 13.17 -6.03
CA LYS A 147 -0.49 13.08 -4.68
C LYS A 147 -0.99 14.18 -3.76
N LEU A 148 -1.07 15.42 -4.24
CA LEU A 148 -1.58 16.53 -3.44
C LEU A 148 -3.05 16.34 -3.06
N ASN A 149 -3.86 15.78 -3.96
CA ASN A 149 -5.26 15.42 -3.68
C ASN A 149 -5.35 14.31 -2.62
N ALA A 150 -4.50 13.29 -2.69
CA ALA A 150 -4.42 12.26 -1.66
C ALA A 150 -3.98 12.84 -0.30
N ASP A 151 -3.02 13.76 -0.30
CA ASP A 151 -2.53 14.43 0.90
C ASP A 151 -3.60 15.30 1.58
N GLN A 152 -4.48 15.94 0.81
CA GLN A 152 -5.64 16.66 1.36
C GLN A 152 -6.59 15.72 2.11
N GLU A 153 -6.81 14.51 1.57
CA GLU A 153 -7.64 13.50 2.22
C GLU A 153 -6.99 12.97 3.51
N LEU A 154 -5.67 12.77 3.50
CA LEU A 154 -4.93 12.38 4.71
C LEU A 154 -5.04 13.43 5.81
N LEU A 155 -4.90 14.71 5.47
CA LEU A 155 -5.11 15.81 6.43
C LEU A 155 -6.55 15.81 6.95
N ARG A 156 -7.55 15.68 6.07
CA ARG A 156 -8.95 15.63 6.47
C ARG A 156 -9.22 14.51 7.46
N ARG A 157 -8.75 13.30 7.18
CA ARG A 157 -8.86 12.15 8.08
C ARG A 157 -8.16 12.41 9.41
N PHE A 158 -6.93 12.93 9.38
CA PHE A 158 -6.18 13.25 10.59
C PHE A 158 -6.96 14.19 11.51
N TYR A 159 -7.48 15.30 10.99
CA TYR A 159 -8.26 16.25 11.80
C TYR A 159 -9.59 15.65 12.30
N TYR A 160 -10.29 14.87 11.48
CA TYR A 160 -11.53 14.19 11.87
C TYR A 160 -11.32 13.17 12.98
N ASN A 161 -10.17 12.48 12.99
CA ASN A 161 -9.84 11.51 14.03
C ASN A 161 -9.44 12.18 15.36
N HIS A 162 -9.12 13.49 15.35
CA HIS A 162 -8.71 14.23 16.55
C HIS A 162 -9.78 15.23 17.06
N GLY A 163 -10.99 15.20 16.50
CA GLY A 163 -12.14 15.96 16.99
C GLY A 163 -12.54 17.18 16.16
N TYR A 164 -11.87 17.47 15.04
CA TYR A 164 -12.14 18.67 14.24
C TYR A 164 -13.12 18.38 13.12
N ALA A 165 -14.40 18.20 13.46
CA ALA A 165 -15.44 17.83 12.50
C ALA A 165 -15.77 18.90 11.43
N ASP A 166 -15.37 20.15 11.67
CA ASP A 166 -15.52 21.28 10.74
C ASP A 166 -14.25 21.56 9.92
N PHE A 167 -13.25 20.68 10.02
CA PHE A 167 -12.01 20.82 9.25
C PHE A 167 -12.29 20.83 7.74
N GLN A 168 -11.73 21.83 7.06
CA GLN A 168 -11.79 21.97 5.61
C GLN A 168 -10.44 22.43 5.05
N VAL A 169 -10.07 21.87 3.90
CA VAL A 169 -9.00 22.42 3.08
C VAL A 169 -9.62 23.43 2.12
N ILE A 170 -9.28 24.71 2.28
CA ILE A 170 -9.82 25.79 1.45
C ILE A 170 -9.14 25.77 0.07
N SER A 171 -7.83 25.58 0.06
CA SER A 171 -7.04 25.50 -1.17
C SER A 171 -5.74 24.74 -0.94
N ALA A 172 -5.29 24.02 -1.96
CA ALA A 172 -3.96 23.44 -2.03
C ALA A 172 -3.40 23.77 -3.42
N VAL A 173 -2.39 24.64 -3.46
CA VAL A 173 -1.82 25.13 -4.73
C VAL A 173 -0.32 24.95 -4.72
N GLY A 174 0.21 24.36 -5.79
CA GLY A 174 1.64 24.34 -6.08
C GLY A 174 1.99 25.44 -7.07
N GLU A 175 2.80 26.41 -6.63
CA GLU A 175 3.30 27.48 -7.50
C GLU A 175 4.73 27.14 -7.96
N LEU A 176 4.94 27.08 -9.28
CA LEU A 176 6.26 26.88 -9.87
C LEU A 176 6.97 28.23 -10.04
N ASP A 177 8.16 28.36 -9.46
CA ASP A 177 9.09 29.43 -9.80
C ASP A 177 9.91 29.02 -11.03
N GLU A 178 9.59 29.59 -12.18
CA GLU A 178 10.26 29.32 -13.47
C GLU A 178 11.77 29.65 -13.45
N THR A 179 12.21 30.55 -12.56
CA THR A 179 13.64 30.94 -12.49
C THR A 179 14.48 29.92 -11.74
N THR A 180 13.91 29.31 -10.71
CA THR A 180 14.60 28.33 -9.87
C THR A 180 14.21 26.88 -10.16
N ASN A 181 13.16 26.68 -10.98
CA ASN A 181 12.54 25.39 -11.29
C ASN A 181 12.11 24.64 -10.01
N LYS A 182 11.47 25.36 -9.08
CA LYS A 182 11.03 24.84 -7.79
C LYS A 182 9.57 25.15 -7.49
N TYR A 183 8.88 24.20 -6.88
CA TYR A 183 7.53 24.39 -6.38
C TYR A 183 7.52 24.91 -4.95
N THR A 184 6.62 25.84 -4.69
CA THR A 184 6.16 26.18 -3.35
C THR A 184 4.72 25.69 -3.22
N VAL A 185 4.49 24.71 -2.35
CA VAL A 185 3.15 24.18 -2.10
C VAL A 185 2.56 24.96 -0.93
N THR A 186 1.42 25.60 -1.13
CA THR A 186 0.69 26.30 -0.07
C THR A 186 -0.65 25.61 0.14
N ILE A 187 -0.85 25.08 1.34
CA ILE A 187 -2.09 24.43 1.77
C ILE A 187 -2.76 25.35 2.79
N THR A 188 -3.91 25.91 2.41
CA THR A 188 -4.73 26.73 3.29
C THR A 188 -5.80 25.86 3.91
N VAL A 189 -5.77 25.76 5.23
CA VAL A 189 -6.72 24.96 6.02
C VAL A 189 -7.56 25.86 6.91
N GLN A 190 -8.76 25.39 7.22
CA GLN A 190 -9.60 25.92 8.28
C GLN A 190 -9.84 24.78 9.25
N GLU A 191 -9.22 24.86 10.44
CA GLU A 191 -9.26 23.77 11.42
C GLU A 191 -10.66 23.56 12.00
N GLY A 192 -11.37 24.65 12.26
CA GLY A 192 -12.60 24.61 13.04
C GLY A 192 -12.35 24.34 14.52
N GLU A 193 -13.42 24.22 15.27
CA GLU A 193 -13.36 23.95 16.71
C GLU A 193 -13.27 22.45 16.99
N ARG A 194 -12.72 22.09 18.15
CA ARG A 194 -12.61 20.70 18.58
C ARG A 194 -13.91 20.26 19.26
N TYR A 195 -14.48 19.17 18.77
CA TYR A 195 -15.70 18.58 19.29
C TYR A 195 -15.43 17.39 20.21
N THR A 196 -16.34 17.19 21.16
CA THR A 196 -16.42 15.99 22.00
C THR A 196 -17.70 15.22 21.69
N PHE A 197 -17.76 13.94 22.01
CA PHE A 197 -18.97 13.15 21.90
C PHE A 197 -20.03 13.62 22.90
N GLY A 198 -21.21 13.95 22.37
CA GLY A 198 -22.39 14.30 23.14
C GLY A 198 -23.16 13.07 23.59
N ASP A 199 -24.48 13.08 23.40
CA ASP A 199 -25.30 11.91 23.68
C ASP A 199 -25.15 10.89 22.54
N ILE A 200 -24.88 9.63 22.92
CA ILE A 200 -24.75 8.53 21.99
C ILE A 200 -25.89 7.56 22.26
N SER A 201 -26.69 7.30 21.22
CA SER A 201 -27.83 6.40 21.30
C SER A 201 -27.87 5.46 20.10
N VAL A 202 -28.32 4.25 20.35
CA VAL A 202 -28.58 3.27 19.30
C VAL A 202 -30.09 3.12 19.19
N GLU A 203 -30.63 3.48 18.03
CA GLU A 203 -32.04 3.32 17.71
C GLU A 203 -32.19 2.19 16.70
N SER A 204 -33.10 1.27 16.97
CA SER A 204 -33.41 0.16 16.07
C SER A 204 -34.85 0.26 15.60
N THR A 205 -35.06 0.19 14.28
CA THR A 205 -36.41 0.03 13.70
C THR A 205 -36.86 -1.43 13.67
N ILE A 206 -35.96 -2.36 14.00
CA ILE A 206 -36.22 -3.80 14.08
C ILE A 206 -36.79 -4.12 15.47
N PRO A 207 -38.06 -4.57 15.59
CA PRO A 207 -38.73 -4.72 16.88
C PRO A 207 -38.06 -5.70 17.86
N GLU A 208 -37.33 -6.69 17.34
CA GLU A 208 -36.70 -7.75 18.13
C GLU A 208 -35.25 -7.43 18.51
N VAL A 209 -34.68 -6.34 17.98
CA VAL A 209 -33.33 -5.85 18.28
C VAL A 209 -33.45 -4.66 19.22
N ASP A 210 -33.17 -4.88 20.51
CA ASP A 210 -33.16 -3.81 21.51
C ASP A 210 -31.86 -3.00 21.41
N GLY A 211 -31.99 -1.71 21.11
CA GLY A 211 -30.86 -0.77 21.03
C GLY A 211 -30.07 -0.70 22.33
N ALA A 212 -30.72 -0.85 23.49
CA ALA A 212 -30.03 -0.84 24.79
C ALA A 212 -29.09 -2.04 24.97
N SER A 213 -29.41 -3.19 24.36
CA SER A 213 -28.56 -4.39 24.39
C SER A 213 -27.30 -4.26 23.53
N LEU A 214 -27.32 -3.33 22.57
CA LEU A 214 -26.21 -3.06 21.65
C LEU A 214 -25.27 -1.95 22.14
N GLN A 215 -25.68 -1.21 23.19
CA GLN A 215 -24.87 -0.15 23.79
C GLN A 215 -23.51 -0.65 24.27
N SER A 216 -23.39 -1.93 24.66
CA SER A 216 -22.11 -2.51 25.11
C SER A 216 -21.09 -2.75 23.98
N VAL A 217 -21.53 -2.68 22.72
CA VAL A 217 -20.68 -2.86 21.52
C VAL A 217 -20.22 -1.51 20.98
N VAL A 218 -20.81 -0.41 21.45
CA VAL A 218 -20.44 0.95 21.05
C VAL A 218 -19.11 1.31 21.70
N GLU A 219 -18.13 1.65 20.88
CA GLU A 219 -16.78 2.03 21.36
C GLU A 219 -16.70 3.50 21.76
N THR A 220 -17.63 4.32 21.28
CA THR A 220 -17.70 5.75 21.57
C THR A 220 -18.41 6.03 22.91
N HIS A 221 -17.84 6.89 23.75
CA HIS A 221 -18.44 7.30 25.02
C HIS A 221 -18.65 8.81 25.10
N LYS A 222 -19.68 9.22 25.83
CA LYS A 222 -19.98 10.63 26.07
C LYS A 222 -18.81 11.31 26.81
N GLY A 223 -18.37 12.43 26.28
CA GLY A 223 -17.27 13.23 26.83
C GLY A 223 -15.90 12.91 26.23
N ASP A 224 -15.75 11.81 25.50
CA ASP A 224 -14.52 11.53 24.75
C ASP A 224 -14.36 12.53 23.60
N VAL A 225 -13.12 12.72 23.14
CA VAL A 225 -12.86 13.53 21.95
C VAL A 225 -13.50 12.84 20.75
N TYR A 226 -14.17 13.61 19.90
CA TYR A 226 -14.75 13.05 18.69
C TYR A 226 -13.66 12.40 17.82
N ASN A 227 -13.84 11.14 17.45
CA ASN A 227 -12.96 10.43 16.54
C ASN A 227 -13.84 9.73 15.48
N ALA A 228 -13.64 10.10 14.21
CA ALA A 228 -14.39 9.50 13.10
C ALA A 228 -14.09 8.01 12.90
N GLU A 229 -12.87 7.56 13.22
CA GLU A 229 -12.48 6.15 13.16
C GLU A 229 -13.29 5.30 14.13
N ASN A 230 -13.37 5.71 15.40
CA ASN A 230 -14.21 5.02 16.41
C ASN A 230 -15.69 4.96 15.99
N VAL A 231 -16.19 5.95 15.25
CA VAL A 231 -17.55 5.94 14.71
C VAL A 231 -17.67 4.87 13.61
N GLU A 232 -16.70 4.79 12.70
CA GLU A 232 -16.62 3.72 11.68
C GLU A 232 -16.54 2.34 12.33
N ASP A 233 -15.68 2.14 13.32
CA ASP A 233 -15.49 0.86 14.00
C ASP A 233 -16.77 0.44 14.75
N THR A 234 -17.42 1.38 15.43
CA THR A 234 -18.72 1.17 16.06
C THR A 234 -19.78 0.73 15.03
N ILE A 235 -19.84 1.35 13.85
CA ILE A 235 -20.78 0.95 12.79
C ILE A 235 -20.55 -0.50 12.39
N ILE A 236 -19.29 -0.90 12.25
CA ILE A 236 -18.96 -2.27 11.85
C ILE A 236 -19.32 -3.26 12.97
N ALA A 237 -18.92 -2.98 14.21
CA ALA A 237 -19.18 -3.84 15.36
C ALA A 237 -20.70 -4.03 15.60
N LEU A 238 -21.49 -2.95 15.49
CA LEU A 238 -22.95 -3.02 15.55
C LEU A 238 -23.53 -3.85 14.41
N THR A 239 -23.03 -3.65 13.19
CA THR A 239 -23.48 -4.38 12.00
C THR A 239 -23.26 -5.89 12.17
N GLU A 240 -22.08 -6.30 12.64
CA GLU A 240 -21.75 -7.70 12.90
C GLU A 240 -22.61 -8.30 14.00
N ARG A 241 -22.81 -7.56 15.11
CA ARG A 241 -23.61 -8.04 16.24
C ARG A 241 -25.07 -8.28 15.83
N VAL A 242 -25.63 -7.39 15.04
CA VAL A 242 -27.01 -7.48 14.54
C VAL A 242 -27.13 -8.58 13.49
N ALA A 243 -26.18 -8.68 12.56
CA ALA A 243 -26.12 -9.76 11.58
C ALA A 243 -26.05 -11.14 12.25
N GLY A 244 -25.17 -11.30 13.26
CA GLY A 244 -25.06 -12.51 14.05
C GLY A 244 -26.29 -12.82 14.91
N SER A 245 -27.17 -11.85 15.14
CA SER A 245 -28.45 -12.03 15.85
C SER A 245 -29.60 -12.44 14.93
N GLY A 246 -29.32 -12.74 13.65
CA GLY A 246 -30.32 -13.20 12.68
C GLY A 246 -30.84 -12.12 11.74
N TYR A 247 -30.23 -10.92 11.74
CA TYR A 247 -30.62 -9.78 10.91
C TYR A 247 -29.52 -9.39 9.93
N PRO A 248 -29.20 -10.22 8.94
CA PRO A 248 -27.97 -10.08 8.17
C PRO A 248 -28.06 -8.97 7.10
N PHE A 249 -29.27 -8.46 6.83
CA PHE A 249 -29.53 -7.27 5.98
C PHE A 249 -29.58 -5.97 6.77
N ALA A 250 -29.28 -5.98 8.07
CA ALA A 250 -29.32 -4.77 8.86
C ALA A 250 -28.27 -3.78 8.36
N GLN A 251 -28.68 -2.53 8.21
CA GLN A 251 -27.80 -1.43 7.87
C GLN A 251 -27.76 -0.47 9.05
N VAL A 252 -26.54 -0.19 9.52
CA VAL A 252 -26.30 0.80 10.56
C VAL A 252 -25.90 2.10 9.90
N THR A 253 -26.69 3.15 10.12
CA THR A 253 -26.41 4.49 9.59
C THR A 253 -26.14 5.43 10.77
N PRO A 254 -24.97 6.09 10.82
CA PRO A 254 -24.70 7.11 11.83
C PRO A 254 -25.42 8.41 11.45
N ARG A 255 -26.09 9.03 12.42
CA ARG A 255 -26.59 10.40 12.32
C ARG A 255 -25.91 11.25 13.38
N GLY A 256 -24.98 12.10 12.94
CA GLY A 256 -24.34 13.10 13.79
C GLY A 256 -25.20 14.35 13.88
N ASP A 257 -25.58 14.73 15.09
CA ASP A 257 -26.16 16.04 15.41
C ASP A 257 -25.09 16.92 16.07
N ARG A 258 -24.73 18.01 15.39
CA ARG A 258 -23.67 18.92 15.83
C ARG A 258 -24.27 20.05 16.63
N ASN A 259 -23.87 20.17 17.88
CA ASN A 259 -24.17 21.33 18.71
C ASN A 259 -22.98 22.29 18.69
N PHE A 260 -23.13 23.39 17.93
CA PHE A 260 -22.11 24.44 17.78
C PHE A 260 -21.90 25.28 19.05
N GLU A 261 -22.86 25.36 19.97
CA GLU A 261 -22.71 26.15 21.20
C GLU A 261 -21.85 25.41 22.23
N ASN A 262 -22.09 24.11 22.38
CA ASN A 262 -21.41 23.27 23.35
C ASN A 262 -20.18 22.54 22.78
N HIS A 263 -19.94 22.63 21.47
CA HIS A 263 -18.91 21.88 20.75
C HIS A 263 -19.01 20.36 21.03
N THR A 264 -20.23 19.85 20.95
CA THR A 264 -20.53 18.42 21.14
C THR A 264 -21.19 17.83 19.89
N ILE A 265 -20.82 16.61 19.53
CA ILE A 265 -21.46 15.85 18.45
C ILE A 265 -22.17 14.67 19.08
N SER A 266 -23.49 14.72 19.08
CA SER A 266 -24.32 13.58 19.47
C SER A 266 -24.42 12.64 18.28
N VAL A 267 -24.24 11.34 18.49
CA VAL A 267 -24.28 10.35 17.40
C VAL A 267 -25.42 9.38 17.69
N VAL A 268 -26.41 9.37 16.79
CA VAL A 268 -27.50 8.41 16.81
C VAL A 268 -27.23 7.36 15.75
N TYR A 269 -26.97 6.13 16.18
CA TYR A 269 -26.82 5.00 15.27
C TYR A 269 -28.19 4.40 14.99
N THR A 270 -28.72 4.64 13.79
CA THR A 270 -30.02 4.08 13.38
C THR A 270 -29.80 2.76 12.65
N ILE A 271 -30.41 1.70 13.18
CA ILE A 271 -30.34 0.35 12.64
C ILE A 271 -31.63 0.06 11.91
N ASP A 272 -31.53 -0.14 10.60
CA ASP A 272 -32.66 -0.42 9.74
C ASP A 272 -32.56 -1.81 9.13
N GLN A 273 -33.72 -2.46 8.93
CA GLN A 273 -33.78 -3.67 8.11
C GLN A 273 -33.62 -3.25 6.65
N GLY A 274 -32.39 -3.31 6.15
CA GLY A 274 -32.08 -3.04 4.75
C GLY A 274 -32.81 -3.98 3.79
N THR A 275 -32.67 -3.72 2.50
CA THR A 275 -33.23 -4.57 1.46
C THR A 275 -32.69 -5.99 1.58
N LYS A 276 -33.59 -6.99 1.57
CA LYS A 276 -33.20 -8.40 1.51
C LYS A 276 -32.53 -8.67 0.17
N ALA A 277 -31.22 -8.79 0.16
CA ALA A 277 -30.42 -9.06 -1.01
C ALA A 277 -29.39 -10.13 -0.66
N TYR A 278 -29.41 -11.28 -1.31
CA TYR A 278 -28.47 -12.37 -1.07
C TYR A 278 -27.32 -12.31 -2.08
N VAL A 279 -26.13 -12.68 -1.66
CA VAL A 279 -24.98 -12.85 -2.56
C VAL A 279 -25.23 -14.13 -3.37
N GLU A 280 -25.53 -14.02 -4.66
CA GLU A 280 -25.71 -15.20 -5.52
C GLU A 280 -24.37 -15.92 -5.75
N ARG A 281 -23.36 -15.15 -6.16
CA ARG A 281 -22.00 -15.62 -6.37
C ARG A 281 -21.00 -14.48 -6.27
N ILE A 282 -19.74 -14.85 -6.02
CA ILE A 282 -18.59 -13.94 -6.08
C ILE A 282 -17.82 -14.24 -7.35
N GLU A 283 -17.89 -13.31 -8.30
CA GLU A 283 -17.22 -13.38 -9.59
C GLU A 283 -15.91 -12.61 -9.54
N ILE A 284 -14.79 -13.32 -9.58
CA ILE A 284 -13.45 -12.75 -9.52
C ILE A 284 -12.88 -12.68 -10.94
N ARG A 285 -12.33 -11.52 -11.32
CA ARG A 285 -11.80 -11.24 -12.66
C ARG A 285 -10.43 -10.57 -12.56
N GLY A 286 -9.54 -10.89 -13.51
CA GLY A 286 -8.20 -10.31 -13.59
C GLY A 286 -7.13 -10.99 -12.72
N ASN A 287 -7.46 -12.13 -12.09
CA ASN A 287 -6.54 -12.93 -11.29
C ASN A 287 -5.82 -14.01 -12.12
N ASP A 288 -5.00 -13.59 -13.08
CA ASP A 288 -4.32 -14.51 -14.01
C ASP A 288 -3.25 -15.38 -13.31
N ARG A 289 -2.56 -14.82 -12.31
CA ARG A 289 -1.50 -15.51 -11.54
C ARG A 289 -2.02 -16.00 -10.19
N THR A 290 -2.83 -15.20 -9.51
CA THR A 290 -3.37 -15.45 -8.17
C THR A 290 -4.55 -16.40 -8.24
N ARG A 291 -4.53 -17.43 -7.42
CA ARG A 291 -5.62 -18.41 -7.36
C ARG A 291 -6.86 -17.76 -6.76
N ASP A 292 -8.01 -18.07 -7.34
CA ASP A 292 -9.33 -17.56 -6.93
C ASP A 292 -9.57 -17.66 -5.41
N TYR A 293 -9.23 -18.79 -4.79
CA TYR A 293 -9.43 -19.00 -3.35
C TYR A 293 -8.66 -18.01 -2.46
N VAL A 294 -7.57 -17.40 -2.95
CA VAL A 294 -6.78 -16.39 -2.21
C VAL A 294 -7.55 -15.08 -2.10
N ILE A 295 -8.31 -14.72 -3.14
CA ILE A 295 -9.17 -13.54 -3.13
C ILE A 295 -10.46 -13.86 -2.37
N ARG A 296 -11.05 -15.03 -2.65
CA ARG A 296 -12.32 -15.46 -2.06
C ARG A 296 -12.27 -15.56 -0.53
N ARG A 297 -11.15 -16.02 0.05
CA ARG A 297 -10.99 -16.15 1.51
C ARG A 297 -10.91 -14.83 2.27
N GLU A 298 -10.73 -13.70 1.58
CA GLU A 298 -10.71 -12.38 2.22
C GLU A 298 -12.11 -11.83 2.50
N PHE A 299 -13.13 -12.40 1.85
CA PHE A 299 -14.53 -12.06 2.10
C PHE A 299 -15.04 -12.76 3.36
N ASP A 300 -15.68 -11.97 4.23
CA ASP A 300 -16.40 -12.50 5.40
C ASP A 300 -17.79 -13.05 5.04
N VAL A 301 -18.23 -12.83 3.80
CA VAL A 301 -19.50 -13.33 3.25
C VAL A 301 -19.23 -14.41 2.20
N SER A 302 -20.07 -15.43 2.20
CA SER A 302 -20.06 -16.53 1.23
C SER A 302 -21.21 -16.41 0.23
N GLU A 303 -21.15 -17.20 -0.84
CA GLU A 303 -22.26 -17.34 -1.79
C GLU A 303 -23.46 -17.97 -1.06
N GLY A 304 -24.61 -17.30 -1.15
CA GLY A 304 -25.84 -17.61 -0.40
C GLY A 304 -26.04 -16.78 0.88
N ASP A 305 -25.00 -16.08 1.36
CA ASP A 305 -25.13 -15.22 2.53
C ASP A 305 -25.87 -13.92 2.19
N ALA A 306 -26.34 -13.23 3.22
CA ALA A 306 -26.91 -11.91 3.04
C ALA A 306 -25.86 -10.90 2.59
N PHE A 307 -26.24 -10.05 1.66
CA PHE A 307 -25.46 -8.90 1.26
C PHE A 307 -25.38 -7.89 2.39
N ASN A 308 -24.16 -7.54 2.75
CA ASN A 308 -23.88 -6.46 3.68
C ASN A 308 -22.74 -5.58 3.15
N GLN A 309 -23.05 -4.34 2.79
CA GLN A 309 -22.08 -3.43 2.17
C GLN A 309 -20.84 -3.16 3.05
N VAL A 310 -21.00 -3.14 4.37
CA VAL A 310 -19.89 -2.90 5.31
C VAL A 310 -18.87 -4.04 5.24
N LEU A 311 -19.35 -5.29 5.23
CA LEU A 311 -18.49 -6.47 5.10
C LEU A 311 -17.76 -6.51 3.76
N ILE A 312 -18.41 -6.07 2.67
CA ILE A 312 -17.78 -5.96 1.34
C ILE A 312 -16.67 -4.91 1.32
N GLN A 313 -16.90 -3.74 1.93
CA GLN A 313 -15.87 -2.70 2.00
C GLN A 313 -14.67 -3.16 2.84
N ARG A 314 -14.91 -3.91 3.92
CA ARG A 314 -13.81 -4.51 4.69
C ARG A 314 -13.03 -5.54 3.89
N ALA A 315 -13.71 -6.42 3.15
CA ALA A 315 -13.05 -7.38 2.27
C ALA A 315 -12.18 -6.66 1.22
N LYS A 316 -12.68 -5.56 0.64
CA LYS A 316 -11.90 -4.70 -0.27
C LYS A 316 -10.63 -4.15 0.40
N LYS A 317 -10.74 -3.56 1.60
CA LYS A 317 -9.58 -3.06 2.36
C LYS A 317 -8.54 -4.17 2.61
N ARG A 318 -8.97 -5.39 2.95
CA ARG A 318 -8.07 -6.54 3.13
C ARG A 318 -7.37 -6.96 1.84
N LEU A 319 -8.10 -6.99 0.72
CA LEU A 319 -7.53 -7.30 -0.59
C LEU A 319 -6.47 -6.27 -1.02
N GLU A 320 -6.71 -4.99 -0.74
CA GLU A 320 -5.71 -3.92 -0.96
C GLU A 320 -4.49 -4.12 -0.05
N ALA A 321 -4.70 -4.49 1.22
CA ALA A 321 -3.63 -4.75 2.19
C ALA A 321 -2.77 -5.99 1.88
N LEU A 322 -3.25 -6.95 1.09
CA LEU A 322 -2.44 -8.08 0.62
C LEU A 322 -1.26 -7.64 -0.25
N ASP A 323 -1.34 -6.46 -0.87
CA ASP A 323 -0.32 -5.91 -1.74
C ASP A 323 0.00 -6.81 -2.96
N PHE A 324 -0.99 -7.60 -3.42
CA PHE A 324 -0.90 -8.43 -4.65
C PHE A 324 -1.41 -7.71 -5.89
N PHE A 325 -2.21 -6.68 -5.69
CA PHE A 325 -2.95 -5.99 -6.74
C PHE A 325 -2.55 -4.50 -6.77
N GLU A 326 -2.45 -3.93 -7.97
CA GLU A 326 -2.32 -2.49 -8.19
C GLU A 326 -3.65 -1.77 -7.98
N LYS A 327 -4.75 -2.41 -8.39
CA LYS A 327 -6.11 -1.88 -8.25
C LYS A 327 -7.07 -3.01 -7.87
N VAL A 328 -7.95 -2.72 -6.91
CA VAL A 328 -9.06 -3.61 -6.51
C VAL A 328 -10.37 -2.83 -6.61
N GLU A 329 -11.30 -3.34 -7.41
CA GLU A 329 -12.63 -2.76 -7.57
C GLU A 329 -13.68 -3.83 -7.27
N VAL A 330 -14.60 -3.53 -6.35
CA VAL A 330 -15.70 -4.43 -6.00
C VAL A 330 -16.99 -3.74 -6.38
N SER A 331 -17.70 -4.31 -7.35
CA SER A 331 -18.98 -3.79 -7.84
C SER A 331 -20.08 -4.82 -7.66
N THR A 332 -21.33 -4.36 -7.65
CA THR A 332 -22.52 -5.19 -7.47
C THR A 332 -23.36 -5.15 -8.74
N VAL A 333 -23.68 -6.31 -9.29
CA VAL A 333 -24.54 -6.46 -10.48
C VAL A 333 -25.81 -7.20 -10.05
N PRO A 334 -27.00 -6.87 -10.61
CA PRO A 334 -28.21 -7.64 -10.36
C PRO A 334 -28.02 -9.13 -10.68
N GLY A 335 -28.49 -9.99 -9.78
CA GLY A 335 -28.45 -11.43 -9.93
C GLY A 335 -29.59 -11.98 -10.80
N SER A 336 -29.73 -13.29 -10.76
CA SER A 336 -30.77 -14.04 -11.48
C SER A 336 -32.16 -13.76 -10.92
N GLU A 337 -32.27 -13.56 -9.60
CA GLU A 337 -33.50 -13.20 -8.91
C GLU A 337 -33.48 -11.73 -8.42
N PRO A 338 -34.64 -11.08 -8.22
CA PRO A 338 -34.71 -9.68 -7.77
C PRO A 338 -34.11 -9.42 -6.39
N ASP A 339 -34.03 -10.44 -5.53
CA ASP A 339 -33.43 -10.40 -4.19
C ASP A 339 -32.01 -10.96 -4.18
N GLN A 340 -31.36 -11.08 -5.35
CA GLN A 340 -30.01 -11.59 -5.49
C GLN A 340 -29.08 -10.57 -6.15
N VAL A 341 -27.83 -10.56 -5.69
CA VAL A 341 -26.76 -9.72 -6.23
C VAL A 341 -25.52 -10.55 -6.52
N VAL A 342 -24.86 -10.25 -7.62
CA VAL A 342 -23.55 -10.80 -7.97
C VAL A 342 -22.48 -9.80 -7.58
N LEU A 343 -21.52 -10.25 -6.78
CA LEU A 343 -20.34 -9.45 -6.42
C LEU A 343 -19.28 -9.66 -7.49
N VAL A 344 -18.96 -8.60 -8.24
CA VAL A 344 -17.90 -8.63 -9.25
C VAL A 344 -16.67 -7.96 -8.67
N VAL A 345 -15.60 -8.75 -8.54
CA VAL A 345 -14.31 -8.35 -7.99
C VAL A 345 -13.32 -8.27 -9.15
N ASP A 346 -13.09 -7.06 -9.64
CA ASP A 346 -12.13 -6.78 -10.70
C ASP A 346 -10.79 -6.39 -10.06
N VAL A 347 -9.75 -7.19 -10.31
CA VAL A 347 -8.40 -6.95 -9.81
C VAL A 347 -7.41 -6.75 -10.94
N VAL A 348 -6.42 -5.88 -10.72
CA VAL A 348 -5.25 -5.73 -11.60
C VAL A 348 -4.03 -6.22 -10.82
N GLU A 349 -3.47 -7.35 -11.22
CA GLU A 349 -2.31 -7.95 -10.53
C GLU A 349 -1.02 -7.17 -10.77
N LYS A 350 -0.19 -7.07 -9.73
CA LYS A 350 1.17 -6.51 -9.82
C LYS A 350 2.24 -7.55 -9.50
N SER A 351 3.50 -7.19 -9.70
CA SER A 351 4.62 -8.06 -9.31
C SER A 351 4.73 -8.14 -7.78
N THR A 352 4.64 -9.35 -7.24
CA THR A 352 4.73 -9.65 -5.80
C THR A 352 6.11 -10.09 -5.34
N GLY A 353 7.00 -10.37 -6.29
CA GLY A 353 8.40 -10.71 -6.04
C GLY A 353 9.25 -9.45 -5.81
N GLU A 354 10.09 -9.49 -4.78
CA GLU A 354 10.95 -8.39 -4.36
C GLU A 354 12.38 -8.89 -4.18
N PHE A 355 13.34 -8.14 -4.72
CA PHE A 355 14.77 -8.30 -4.45
C PHE A 355 15.25 -7.10 -3.64
N SER A 356 15.76 -7.37 -2.45
CA SER A 356 16.21 -6.34 -1.50
C SER A 356 17.69 -6.54 -1.21
N VAL A 357 18.46 -5.46 -1.29
CA VAL A 357 19.89 -5.44 -0.91
C VAL A 357 20.07 -4.33 0.11
N GLY A 358 20.57 -4.68 1.28
CA GLY A 358 20.88 -3.78 2.38
C GLY A 358 22.37 -3.78 2.70
N ALA A 359 22.88 -2.64 3.13
CA ALA A 359 24.18 -2.55 3.77
C ALA A 359 24.02 -1.74 5.06
N GLY A 360 24.76 -2.12 6.09
CA GLY A 360 24.73 -1.50 7.41
C GLY A 360 26.14 -1.41 7.99
N TYR A 361 26.27 -0.65 9.06
CA TYR A 361 27.49 -0.59 9.85
C TYR A 361 27.10 -0.58 11.32
N SER A 362 27.59 -1.53 12.08
CA SER A 362 27.41 -1.55 13.54
C SER A 362 28.71 -1.19 14.23
N SER A 363 28.67 -0.27 15.20
CA SER A 363 29.83 0.09 16.02
C SER A 363 29.97 -0.78 17.28
N GLY A 364 29.18 -1.86 17.41
CA GLY A 364 29.28 -2.81 18.51
C GLY A 364 28.31 -3.99 18.40
N GLY A 365 28.31 -4.88 19.40
CA GLY A 365 27.51 -6.11 19.43
C GLY A 365 28.15 -7.27 18.65
N ASP A 366 27.41 -8.36 18.46
CA ASP A 366 27.89 -9.60 17.81
C ASP A 366 28.19 -9.45 16.30
N THR A 367 28.00 -8.27 15.72
CA THR A 367 28.15 -7.99 14.28
C THR A 367 28.85 -6.64 14.04
N GLU A 368 29.94 -6.37 14.76
CA GLU A 368 30.71 -5.13 14.59
C GLU A 368 31.28 -4.99 13.17
N GLY A 369 31.22 -3.77 12.64
CA GLY A 369 31.73 -3.40 11.33
C GLY A 369 30.65 -3.36 10.24
N PRO A 370 31.08 -3.30 8.96
CA PRO A 370 30.15 -3.27 7.84
C PRO A 370 29.49 -4.63 7.64
N THR A 371 28.18 -4.62 7.38
CA THR A 371 27.36 -5.78 7.06
C THR A 371 26.64 -5.55 5.75
N VAL A 372 26.47 -6.60 4.95
CA VAL A 372 25.68 -6.59 3.71
C VAL A 372 24.67 -7.73 3.80
N GLU A 373 23.43 -7.47 3.43
CA GLU A 373 22.36 -8.46 3.33
C GLU A 373 21.73 -8.39 1.94
N GLY A 374 21.52 -9.54 1.31
CA GLY A 374 20.67 -9.69 0.14
C GLY A 374 19.51 -10.62 0.47
N SER A 375 18.32 -10.28 0.03
CA SER A 375 17.17 -11.17 0.14
C SER A 375 16.30 -11.14 -1.12
N ILE A 376 15.72 -12.30 -1.42
CA ILE A 376 14.68 -12.47 -2.43
C ILE A 376 13.44 -12.92 -1.67
N SER A 377 12.33 -12.21 -1.86
CA SER A 377 11.04 -12.59 -1.30
C SER A 377 9.95 -12.63 -2.35
N GLU A 378 8.96 -13.47 -2.13
CA GLU A 378 7.79 -13.63 -2.98
C GLU A 378 6.57 -13.75 -2.05
N ARG A 379 5.66 -12.77 -2.10
CA ARG A 379 4.49 -12.71 -1.21
C ARG A 379 3.33 -13.58 -1.70
N ASN A 380 3.31 -13.94 -2.98
CA ASN A 380 2.24 -14.72 -3.59
C ASN A 380 2.81 -15.91 -4.38
N PHE A 381 3.56 -16.77 -3.69
CA PHE A 381 4.27 -17.88 -4.32
C PHE A 381 3.30 -18.80 -5.07
N LEU A 382 3.52 -18.96 -6.38
CA LEU A 382 2.68 -19.74 -7.30
C LEU A 382 1.19 -19.33 -7.29
N GLY A 383 0.89 -18.10 -6.91
CA GLY A 383 -0.48 -17.60 -6.80
C GLY A 383 -1.24 -18.10 -5.59
N ARG A 384 -0.58 -18.67 -4.58
CA ARG A 384 -1.23 -19.30 -3.41
C ARG A 384 -1.39 -18.39 -2.20
N GLY A 385 -0.96 -17.12 -2.29
CA GLY A 385 -0.87 -16.22 -1.14
C GLY A 385 0.08 -16.73 -0.05
N GLN A 386 1.10 -17.49 -0.46
CA GLN A 386 2.15 -18.03 0.39
C GLN A 386 3.38 -17.13 0.32
N PHE A 387 3.96 -16.83 1.47
CA PHE A 387 5.16 -16.02 1.57
C PHE A 387 6.41 -16.89 1.61
N ILE A 388 7.37 -16.60 0.74
CA ILE A 388 8.70 -17.20 0.74
C ILE A 388 9.74 -16.10 0.82
N LYS A 389 10.75 -16.28 1.66
CA LYS A 389 11.92 -15.40 1.71
C LYS A 389 13.19 -16.23 1.83
N LEU A 390 14.16 -15.94 0.97
CA LEU A 390 15.54 -16.40 1.09
C LEU A 390 16.40 -15.18 1.37
N SER A 391 17.18 -15.20 2.45
CA SER A 391 18.16 -14.16 2.74
C SER A 391 19.54 -14.72 3.00
N ALA A 392 20.53 -13.94 2.61
CA ALA A 392 21.93 -14.19 2.87
C ALA A 392 22.57 -12.86 3.30
N GLY A 393 23.20 -12.86 4.45
CA GLY A 393 23.91 -11.73 5.02
C GLY A 393 25.31 -12.09 5.45
N GLY A 394 26.21 -11.12 5.38
CA GLY A 394 27.60 -11.27 5.78
C GLY A 394 28.16 -9.95 6.29
N GLY A 395 28.97 -10.02 7.33
CA GLY A 395 29.74 -8.92 7.88
C GLY A 395 31.17 -9.36 8.19
N LYS A 396 31.92 -8.50 8.88
CA LYS A 396 33.30 -8.81 9.28
C LYS A 396 33.38 -10.08 10.13
N ASN A 397 32.43 -10.24 11.05
CA ASN A 397 32.44 -11.27 12.10
C ASN A 397 31.18 -12.16 12.07
N SER A 398 30.37 -12.08 11.01
CA SER A 398 29.04 -12.70 10.98
C SER A 398 28.67 -13.18 9.60
N ARG A 399 28.05 -14.35 9.51
CA ARG A 399 27.41 -14.86 8.29
C ARG A 399 26.04 -15.41 8.66
N ASP A 400 25.01 -15.06 7.89
CA ASP A 400 23.63 -15.46 8.13
C ASP A 400 23.01 -15.93 6.83
N TYR A 401 22.45 -17.13 6.84
CA TYR A 401 21.62 -17.64 5.76
C TYR A 401 20.28 -18.00 6.36
N SER A 402 19.18 -17.57 5.75
CA SER A 402 17.85 -17.95 6.23
C SER A 402 16.89 -18.21 5.08
N PHE A 403 16.04 -19.19 5.29
CA PHE A 403 14.91 -19.52 4.45
C PHE A 403 13.65 -19.49 5.32
N SER A 404 12.66 -18.71 4.92
CA SER A 404 11.36 -18.62 5.58
C SER A 404 10.26 -18.98 4.60
N PHE A 405 9.32 -19.80 5.06
CA PHE A 405 8.05 -20.06 4.40
C PHE A 405 6.91 -19.75 5.36
N THR A 406 5.84 -19.13 4.88
CA THR A 406 4.64 -18.84 5.68
C THR A 406 3.37 -19.03 4.84
N GLU A 407 2.44 -19.82 5.37
CA GLU A 407 1.07 -20.00 4.91
C GLU A 407 0.14 -19.23 5.87
N PRO A 408 -0.43 -18.08 5.47
CA PRO A 408 -1.29 -17.28 6.34
C PRO A 408 -2.62 -17.95 6.69
N TYR A 409 -3.11 -18.88 5.85
CA TYR A 409 -4.39 -19.56 6.04
C TYR A 409 -4.24 -21.08 6.18
N PHE A 410 -3.54 -21.52 7.22
CA PHE A 410 -3.33 -22.94 7.46
C PHE A 410 -4.65 -23.69 7.69
N LEU A 411 -4.86 -24.79 6.94
CA LEU A 411 -6.09 -25.59 6.96
C LEU A 411 -7.37 -24.79 6.69
N GLY A 412 -7.28 -23.70 5.92
CA GLY A 412 -8.43 -22.85 5.57
C GLY A 412 -8.92 -21.96 6.72
N ARG A 413 -8.16 -21.85 7.81
CA ARG A 413 -8.44 -20.95 8.94
C ARG A 413 -7.44 -19.80 8.93
N ARG A 414 -7.80 -18.65 9.48
CA ARG A 414 -6.89 -17.48 9.71
C ARG A 414 -5.85 -17.80 10.79
N ILE A 415 -5.01 -18.80 10.52
CA ILE A 415 -3.92 -19.27 11.36
C ILE A 415 -2.68 -19.27 10.48
N ALA A 416 -1.75 -18.37 10.76
CA ALA A 416 -0.51 -18.29 10.02
C ALA A 416 0.42 -19.42 10.49
N ALA A 417 0.71 -20.38 9.63
CA ALA A 417 1.70 -21.43 9.89
C ALA A 417 2.95 -21.17 9.06
N GLY A 418 4.12 -21.18 9.70
CA GLY A 418 5.38 -20.97 9.01
C GLY A 418 6.47 -21.87 9.54
N PHE A 419 7.50 -22.05 8.71
CA PHE A 419 8.76 -22.60 9.18
C PHE A 419 9.92 -21.74 8.68
N ASP A 420 10.92 -21.60 9.53
CA ASP A 420 12.19 -20.95 9.21
C ASP A 420 13.30 -21.96 9.37
N VAL A 421 14.26 -21.93 8.45
CA VAL A 421 15.53 -22.64 8.57
C VAL A 421 16.62 -21.61 8.45
N PHE A 422 17.55 -21.59 9.40
CA PHE A 422 18.62 -20.61 9.40
C PHE A 422 19.95 -21.26 9.76
N ASN A 423 21.01 -20.75 9.15
CA ASN A 423 22.38 -21.05 9.51
C ASN A 423 23.10 -19.74 9.83
N ARG A 424 23.68 -19.66 11.03
CA ARG A 424 24.31 -18.46 11.54
C ARG A 424 25.71 -18.79 12.02
N THR A 425 26.70 -18.08 11.50
CA THR A 425 28.08 -18.12 12.00
C THR A 425 28.42 -16.78 12.64
N ARG A 426 29.04 -16.82 13.81
CA ARG A 426 29.60 -15.66 14.51
C ARG A 426 31.05 -15.97 14.88
N GLU A 427 31.96 -15.13 14.42
CA GLU A 427 33.38 -15.16 14.75
C GLU A 427 33.63 -14.09 15.82
N ARG A 428 34.08 -14.53 17.00
CA ARG A 428 34.49 -13.65 18.10
C ARG A 428 35.99 -13.81 18.30
N ASP A 429 36.60 -12.87 19.02
CA ASP A 429 38.05 -12.82 19.20
C ASP A 429 38.63 -14.10 19.80
N ASP A 430 37.90 -14.76 20.71
CA ASP A 430 38.39 -15.97 21.39
C ASP A 430 37.77 -17.28 20.87
N TYR A 431 36.64 -17.21 20.16
CA TYR A 431 35.89 -18.41 19.74
C TYR A 431 34.93 -18.13 18.59
N LYS A 432 34.62 -19.19 17.85
CA LYS A 432 33.64 -19.20 16.77
C LYS A 432 32.41 -19.99 17.19
N SER A 433 31.23 -19.51 16.80
CA SER A 433 29.95 -20.19 17.02
C SER A 433 29.19 -20.37 15.71
N GLU A 434 28.76 -21.59 15.43
CA GLU A 434 27.90 -21.95 14.31
C GLU A 434 26.58 -22.49 14.84
N THR A 435 25.47 -21.89 14.42
CA THR A 435 24.11 -22.26 14.81
C THR A 435 23.30 -22.63 13.58
N LEU A 436 22.94 -23.90 13.45
CA LEU A 436 21.96 -24.38 12.48
C LEU A 436 20.64 -24.60 13.20
N GLY A 437 19.60 -23.86 12.84
CA GLY A 437 18.30 -23.93 13.50
C GLY A 437 17.13 -24.07 12.54
N ALA A 438 16.05 -24.64 13.07
CA ALA A 438 14.75 -24.65 12.46
C ALA A 438 13.69 -24.21 13.49
N THR A 439 12.76 -23.39 13.03
CA THR A 439 11.65 -22.90 13.84
C THR A 439 10.35 -23.21 13.12
N VAL A 440 9.39 -23.81 13.81
CA VAL A 440 8.00 -23.93 13.34
C VAL A 440 7.15 -22.99 14.16
N ARG A 441 6.38 -22.13 13.51
CA ARG A 441 5.57 -21.09 14.17
C ARG A 441 4.12 -21.12 13.73
N PHE A 442 3.23 -20.80 14.67
CA PHE A 442 1.80 -20.62 14.49
C PHE A 442 1.41 -19.25 15.05
N GLY A 443 0.92 -18.36 14.19
CA GLY A 443 0.37 -17.06 14.55
C GLY A 443 -1.16 -17.08 14.52
N LEU A 444 -1.80 -16.60 15.57
CA LEU A 444 -3.25 -16.45 15.66
C LEU A 444 -3.59 -14.99 15.99
N PRO A 445 -4.34 -14.28 15.12
CA PRO A 445 -4.96 -13.02 15.50
C PRO A 445 -6.12 -13.32 16.47
N ILE A 446 -6.08 -12.73 17.67
CA ILE A 446 -7.16 -12.86 18.66
C ILE A 446 -8.17 -11.72 18.45
N THR A 447 -7.66 -10.51 18.29
CA THR A 447 -8.41 -9.30 17.89
C THR A 447 -7.59 -8.55 16.84
N ASP A 448 -8.08 -7.40 16.38
CA ASP A 448 -7.32 -6.55 15.44
C ASP A 448 -6.02 -6.01 16.08
N ASP A 449 -6.01 -5.77 17.39
CA ASP A 449 -4.84 -5.24 18.12
C ASP A 449 -4.01 -6.33 18.83
N ILE A 450 -4.58 -7.51 19.08
CA ILE A 450 -3.95 -8.60 19.85
C ILE A 450 -3.68 -9.78 18.95
N SER A 451 -2.41 -10.16 18.83
CA SER A 451 -1.98 -11.39 18.18
C SER A 451 -1.12 -12.26 19.09
N THR A 452 -1.23 -13.58 18.95
CA THR A 452 -0.41 -14.54 19.69
C THR A 452 0.40 -15.37 18.71
N GLN A 453 1.63 -15.70 19.09
CA GLN A 453 2.52 -16.56 18.32
C GLN A 453 3.06 -17.68 19.20
N LEU A 454 2.81 -18.92 18.80
CA LEU A 454 3.44 -20.10 19.39
C LEU A 454 4.53 -20.58 18.43
N ALA A 455 5.74 -20.80 18.91
CA ALA A 455 6.80 -21.37 18.10
C ALA A 455 7.58 -22.45 18.83
N TYR A 456 7.95 -23.49 18.09
CA TYR A 456 8.86 -24.53 18.51
C TYR A 456 10.18 -24.33 17.77
N ASN A 457 11.26 -24.16 18.54
CA ASN A 457 12.60 -23.90 18.01
C ASN A 457 13.49 -25.10 18.32
N ILE A 458 14.23 -25.56 17.32
CA ILE A 458 15.30 -26.53 17.47
C ILE A 458 16.56 -25.95 16.84
N SER A 459 17.65 -25.90 17.59
CA SER A 459 18.94 -25.42 17.10
C SER A 459 20.06 -26.36 17.51
N GLN A 460 20.97 -26.63 16.59
CA GLN A 460 22.26 -27.24 16.86
C GLN A 460 23.28 -26.12 16.88
N GLU A 461 24.03 -26.04 17.97
CA GLU A 461 25.04 -25.02 18.18
C GLU A 461 26.40 -25.72 18.32
N LYS A 462 27.39 -25.19 17.62
CA LYS A 462 28.76 -25.69 17.61
C LYS A 462 29.68 -24.55 17.99
N TYR A 463 30.51 -24.78 19.01
CA TYR A 463 31.55 -23.86 19.40
C TYR A 463 32.93 -24.43 19.05
N GLU A 464 33.81 -23.56 18.56
CA GLU A 464 35.21 -23.85 18.23
C GLU A 464 36.07 -22.75 18.85
N LEU A 465 37.22 -23.09 19.45
CA LEU A 465 38.19 -22.10 19.91
C LEU A 465 38.86 -21.44 18.72
N ASP A 466 39.30 -20.19 18.90
CA ASP A 466 40.24 -19.59 17.97
C ASP A 466 41.63 -20.23 18.13
N GLU A 467 42.37 -20.38 17.03
CA GLU A 467 43.72 -20.97 17.03
C GLU A 467 44.69 -20.18 17.93
N ASP A 468 44.47 -18.87 18.06
CA ASP A 468 45.26 -18.00 18.93
C ASP A 468 45.03 -18.28 20.44
N CYS A 469 43.95 -18.97 20.79
CA CYS A 469 43.60 -19.35 22.15
C CYS A 469 44.07 -20.76 22.56
N GLU A 470 44.75 -21.48 21.66
CA GLU A 470 45.21 -22.85 21.90
C GLU A 470 46.73 -22.94 22.09
N THR A 471 47.17 -23.86 22.95
CA THR A 471 48.57 -24.30 23.07
C THR A 471 48.60 -25.83 23.04
N ASN A 472 49.22 -26.41 22.01
CA ASN A 472 49.21 -27.86 21.74
C ASN A 472 47.80 -28.47 21.53
N GLY A 473 46.84 -27.68 21.05
CA GLY A 473 45.46 -28.13 20.80
C GLY A 473 44.55 -28.13 22.04
N ASP A 474 45.02 -27.58 23.16
CA ASP A 474 44.24 -27.36 24.37
C ASP A 474 44.09 -25.84 24.64
N TYR A 475 42.99 -25.44 25.27
CA TYR A 475 42.73 -24.06 25.69
C TYR A 475 43.86 -23.54 26.61
N ASP A 476 44.41 -22.37 26.28
CA ASP A 476 45.45 -21.71 27.05
C ASP A 476 44.92 -20.44 27.77
N PRO A 477 44.72 -20.49 29.11
CA PRO A 477 44.19 -19.35 29.88
C PRO A 477 45.18 -18.18 29.97
N LEU A 478 46.43 -18.33 29.52
CA LEU A 478 47.39 -17.23 29.42
C LEU A 478 47.21 -16.42 28.12
N LYS A 479 46.55 -16.98 27.11
CA LYS A 479 46.32 -16.34 25.81
C LYS A 479 44.93 -15.71 25.71
N CYS A 480 43.90 -16.44 26.14
CA CYS A 480 42.52 -15.98 26.07
C CYS A 480 41.80 -16.18 27.41
N ASN A 481 40.80 -15.34 27.68
CA ASN A 481 39.99 -15.42 28.90
C ASN A 481 38.54 -15.71 28.57
N ILE A 482 38.24 -16.99 28.40
CA ILE A 482 36.92 -17.49 28.02
C ILE A 482 36.15 -17.94 29.27
N SER A 483 34.86 -17.63 29.34
CA SER A 483 34.01 -18.08 30.45
C SER A 483 33.91 -19.62 30.48
N THR A 484 33.81 -20.19 31.67
CA THR A 484 33.69 -21.66 31.84
C THR A 484 32.51 -22.25 31.08
N ALA A 485 31.39 -21.53 30.98
CA ALA A 485 30.21 -21.98 30.23
C ALA A 485 30.48 -22.16 28.72
N ILE A 486 31.37 -21.35 28.13
CA ILE A 486 31.75 -21.50 26.72
C ILE A 486 32.76 -22.64 26.55
N LEU A 487 33.70 -22.81 27.49
CA LEU A 487 34.64 -23.95 27.48
C LEU A 487 33.89 -25.28 27.62
N ASP A 488 32.90 -25.36 28.51
CA ASP A 488 32.01 -26.51 28.63
C ASP A 488 31.21 -26.72 27.34
N GLY A 489 30.69 -25.63 26.75
CA GLY A 489 30.00 -25.66 25.47
C GLY A 489 30.86 -26.12 24.28
N ILE A 490 32.18 -25.87 24.32
CA ILE A 490 33.15 -26.37 23.34
C ILE A 490 33.41 -27.87 23.56
N ALA A 491 33.61 -28.28 24.81
CA ALA A 491 33.86 -29.69 25.15
C ALA A 491 32.67 -30.61 24.83
N GLU A 492 31.44 -30.10 24.97
CA GLU A 492 30.19 -30.83 24.69
C GLU A 492 29.63 -30.53 23.28
N SER A 493 30.39 -29.83 22.44
CA SER A 493 30.01 -29.46 21.07
C SER A 493 29.93 -30.71 20.17
N PRO A 494 28.88 -30.86 19.32
CA PRO A 494 27.76 -29.96 19.13
C PRO A 494 26.62 -30.23 20.11
N TRP A 495 26.02 -29.16 20.63
CA TRP A 495 24.87 -29.24 21.55
C TRP A 495 23.56 -28.98 20.81
N LEU A 496 22.53 -29.73 21.21
CA LEU A 496 21.19 -29.61 20.65
C LEU A 496 20.29 -28.91 21.65
N LYS A 497 19.71 -27.78 21.24
CA LYS A 497 18.76 -27.00 22.02
C LYS A 497 17.38 -27.15 21.41
N SER A 498 16.39 -27.46 22.24
CA SER A 498 14.98 -27.36 21.86
C SER A 498 14.26 -26.43 22.84
N SER A 499 13.34 -25.64 22.34
CA SER A 499 12.56 -24.72 23.17
C SER A 499 11.19 -24.45 22.57
N VAL A 500 10.22 -24.15 23.44
CA VAL A 500 8.91 -23.64 23.06
C VAL A 500 8.86 -22.17 23.47
N SER A 501 8.52 -21.30 22.53
CA SER A 501 8.34 -19.87 22.76
C SER A 501 6.88 -19.49 22.53
N LEU A 502 6.32 -18.72 23.45
CA LEU A 502 5.01 -18.10 23.31
C LEU A 502 5.21 -16.59 23.35
N GLY A 503 4.72 -15.89 22.33
CA GLY A 503 4.68 -14.44 22.25
C GLY A 503 3.24 -13.95 22.21
N LEU A 504 2.98 -12.85 22.90
CA LEU A 504 1.75 -12.08 22.79
C LEU A 504 2.15 -10.67 22.35
N VAL A 505 1.54 -10.18 21.29
CA VAL A 505 1.76 -8.83 20.77
C VAL A 505 0.43 -8.09 20.90
N TYR A 506 0.47 -7.00 21.66
CA TYR A 506 -0.57 -5.97 21.65
C TYR A 506 0.04 -4.76 20.98
N ASN A 507 -0.64 -4.22 19.97
CA ASN A 507 -0.16 -3.07 19.24
C ASN A 507 -1.32 -2.17 18.83
N THR A 508 -1.34 -0.95 19.34
CA THR A 508 -2.29 0.10 18.93
C THR A 508 -1.58 1.32 18.35
N ILE A 509 -0.33 1.16 17.91
CA ILE A 509 0.51 2.24 17.37
C ILE A 509 -0.08 2.76 16.06
N ASP A 510 -0.21 4.09 15.96
CA ASP A 510 -0.73 4.81 14.80
C ASP A 510 0.14 4.66 13.54
N ASP A 511 1.44 4.89 13.66
CA ASP A 511 2.43 4.73 12.59
C ASP A 511 3.72 4.09 13.10
N MET A 512 3.99 2.85 12.68
CA MET A 512 5.20 2.11 13.05
C MET A 512 6.52 2.77 12.65
N LYS A 513 6.52 3.66 11.64
CA LYS A 513 7.73 4.39 11.21
C LYS A 513 7.94 5.67 12.01
N ASN A 514 6.88 6.26 12.54
CA ASN A 514 6.92 7.50 13.28
C ASN A 514 5.79 7.51 14.32
N PRO A 515 5.93 6.75 15.42
CA PRO A 515 4.85 6.54 16.38
C PRO A 515 4.58 7.80 17.18
N HIS A 516 3.31 8.22 17.27
CA HIS A 516 2.89 9.36 18.10
C HIS A 516 1.79 9.01 19.08
N GLU A 517 0.96 8.02 18.77
CA GLU A 517 -0.13 7.53 19.60
C GLU A 517 -0.14 6.00 19.63
N GLY A 518 -0.66 5.41 20.71
CA GLY A 518 -0.74 3.96 20.91
C GLY A 518 0.32 3.36 21.84
N ILE A 519 0.25 2.04 22.00
CA ILE A 519 1.13 1.22 22.87
C ILE A 519 1.67 0.02 22.09
#